data_AF-A0A662USD2-F1
#
_entry.id   AF-A0A662USD2-F1
#
_cell.length_a   1.000
_cell.length_b   1.000
_cell.length_c   1.000
_cell.angle_alpha   90.00
_cell.angle_beta   90.00
_cell.angle_gamma   90.00
#
_symmetry.space_group_name_H-M   'P 1'
#
loop_
_entity.id
_entity.type
_entity.pdbx_description
1 polymer ?
#
loop_
_entity_poly.entity_id
_entity_poly.type
_entity_poly.pdbx_seq_one_letter_code
_entity_poly.pdbx_strand_id
1 'polypeptide(L)'
;MYFEGKLRSIASSRGVEALLLTWEWNVFYFTRLPRPSGSYLLWVPGGPRRLYVPALDYWRAMNSVEGVEVVPYSTYRIPGAYFGVEVIYEDLAAEVVRELRGLGV
;
A
#
# COMPACT_ATOMS: atom_id res chain seq x y z
N MET A 1 -13.25 -5.60 -9.07
CA MET A 1 -11.85 -5.34 -9.47
C MET A 1 -11.21 -6.61 -10.01
N TYR A 2 -10.59 -6.55 -11.19
CA TYR A 2 -10.16 -7.72 -11.99
C TYR A 2 -9.02 -8.57 -11.38
N PHE A 3 -8.34 -8.12 -10.32
CA PHE A 3 -7.08 -8.73 -9.88
C PHE A 3 -7.14 -9.52 -8.57
N GLU A 4 -8.27 -9.48 -7.86
CA GLU A 4 -8.48 -10.17 -6.57
C GLU A 4 -8.23 -11.68 -6.68
N GLY A 5 -8.72 -12.32 -7.76
CA GLY A 5 -8.52 -13.75 -7.99
C GLY A 5 -7.06 -14.13 -8.18
N LYS A 6 -6.26 -13.25 -8.80
CA LYS A 6 -4.82 -13.48 -9.02
C LYS A 6 -4.04 -13.39 -7.71
N LEU A 7 -4.30 -12.36 -6.90
CA LEU A 7 -3.65 -12.20 -5.60
C LEU A 7 -4.01 -13.34 -4.64
N ARG A 8 -5.28 -13.74 -4.64
CA ARG A 8 -5.76 -14.90 -3.86
C ARG A 8 -5.08 -16.20 -4.28
N SER A 9 -4.98 -16.45 -5.58
CA SER A 9 -4.27 -17.64 -6.09
C SER A 9 -2.80 -17.67 -5.66
N ILE A 10 -2.11 -16.52 -5.75
CA ILE A 10 -0.72 -16.39 -5.30
C ILE A 10 -0.62 -16.68 -3.80
N ALA A 11 -1.45 -16.05 -2.97
CA ALA A 11 -1.43 -16.20 -1.52
C ALA A 11 -1.70 -17.66 -1.10
N SER A 12 -2.75 -18.28 -1.65
CA SER A 12 -3.08 -19.69 -1.37
C SER A 12 -1.98 -20.65 -1.82
N SER A 13 -1.35 -20.43 -2.98
CA SER A 13 -0.24 -21.28 -3.46
C SER A 13 1.01 -21.24 -2.58
N ARG A 14 1.13 -20.19 -1.76
CA ARG A 14 2.27 -19.97 -0.85
C ARG A 14 1.92 -20.22 0.61
N GLY A 15 0.65 -20.50 0.93
CA GLY A 15 0.18 -20.65 2.30
C GLY A 15 0.36 -19.38 3.13
N VAL A 16 0.19 -18.20 2.52
CA VAL A 16 0.33 -16.92 3.21
C VAL A 16 -1.01 -16.19 3.28
N GLU A 17 -1.18 -15.38 4.32
CA GLU A 17 -2.43 -14.69 4.63
C GLU A 17 -2.46 -13.24 4.10
N ALA A 18 -1.29 -12.68 3.76
CA ALA A 18 -1.18 -11.35 3.19
C ALA A 18 -0.06 -11.29 2.16
N LEU A 19 -0.16 -10.30 1.26
CA LEU A 19 0.86 -10.00 0.26
C LEU A 19 1.27 -8.55 0.37
N LEU A 20 2.57 -8.30 0.52
CA LEU A 20 3.17 -7.00 0.29
C LEU A 20 3.79 -7.00 -1.11
N LEU A 21 3.18 -6.26 -2.02
CA LEU A 21 3.65 -6.13 -3.38
C LEU A 21 4.67 -5.02 -3.47
N THR A 22 5.89 -5.41 -3.82
CA THR A 22 7.04 -4.54 -4.04
C THR A 22 7.33 -4.41 -5.53
N TRP A 23 8.21 -3.48 -5.89
CA TRP A 23 8.58 -3.12 -7.26
C TRP A 23 7.48 -2.41 -8.06
N GLU A 24 7.91 -1.41 -8.81
CA GLU A 24 7.03 -0.46 -9.49
C GLU A 24 6.08 -1.13 -10.48
N TRP A 25 6.55 -2.12 -11.25
CA TRP A 25 5.73 -2.82 -12.23
C TRP A 25 4.59 -3.62 -11.60
N ASN A 26 4.80 -4.18 -10.41
CA ASN A 26 3.74 -4.92 -9.70
C ASN A 26 2.70 -3.94 -9.20
N VAL A 27 3.12 -2.86 -8.54
CA VAL A 27 2.21 -1.83 -8.04
C VAL A 27 1.41 -1.22 -9.19
N PHE A 28 2.05 -0.87 -10.30
CA PHE A 28 1.37 -0.38 -11.50
C PHE A 28 0.35 -1.39 -12.04
N TYR A 29 0.73 -2.67 -12.13
CA TYR A 29 -0.15 -3.71 -12.66
C TYR A 29 -1.48 -3.81 -11.88
N PHE A 30 -1.41 -3.72 -10.54
CA PHE A 30 -2.57 -3.89 -9.67
C PHE A 30 -3.34 -2.60 -9.37
N THR A 31 -2.67 -1.44 -9.35
CA THR A 31 -3.29 -0.16 -8.95
C THR A 31 -3.51 0.81 -10.11
N ARG A 32 -2.83 0.60 -11.25
CA ARG A 32 -2.73 1.55 -12.37
C ARG A 32 -2.14 2.92 -12.01
N LEU A 33 -1.54 3.08 -10.82
CA LEU A 33 -0.83 4.28 -10.42
C LEU A 33 0.31 4.57 -11.40
N PRO A 34 0.27 5.64 -12.22
CA PRO A 34 1.39 5.98 -13.10
C PRO A 34 2.65 6.19 -12.27
N ARG A 35 3.83 5.77 -12.75
CA ARG A 35 5.13 5.99 -12.06
C ARG A 35 5.06 5.72 -10.53
N PRO A 36 4.79 4.47 -10.09
CA PRO A 36 4.58 4.15 -8.68
C PRO A 36 5.91 3.96 -7.93
N SER A 37 6.89 4.85 -8.18
CA SER A 37 8.22 4.74 -7.57
C SER A 37 8.13 4.87 -6.04
N GLY A 38 8.83 4.00 -5.34
CA GLY A 38 8.75 3.90 -3.88
C GLY A 38 7.36 3.53 -3.34
N SER A 39 6.43 3.09 -4.16
CA SER A 39 5.09 2.70 -3.67
C SER A 39 5.03 1.21 -3.33
N TYR A 40 4.16 0.84 -2.39
CA TYR A 40 3.95 -0.54 -1.96
C TYR A 40 2.46 -0.80 -1.80
N LEU A 41 1.99 -1.95 -2.28
CA LEU A 41 0.59 -2.36 -2.12
C LEU A 41 0.52 -3.51 -1.11
N LEU A 42 -0.12 -3.25 0.03
CA LEU A 42 -0.53 -4.28 0.97
C LEU A 42 -1.91 -4.79 0.58
N TRP A 43 -2.02 -6.11 0.43
CA TRP A 43 -3.26 -6.79 0.16
C TRP A 43 -3.49 -7.89 1.21
N VAL A 44 -4.67 -7.86 1.82
CA VAL A 44 -5.19 -8.87 2.74
C VAL A 44 -6.50 -9.42 2.17
N PRO A 45 -6.71 -10.75 2.04
CA PRO A 45 -7.94 -11.33 1.53
C PRO A 45 -9.16 -10.86 2.32
N GLY A 46 -10.11 -10.21 1.66
CA GLY A 46 -11.33 -9.70 2.31
C GLY A 46 -11.12 -8.51 3.25
N GLY A 47 -9.87 -8.07 3.44
CA GLY A 47 -9.50 -6.91 4.23
C GLY A 47 -9.32 -5.63 3.39
N PRO A 48 -8.90 -4.52 4.03
CA PRO A 48 -8.54 -3.30 3.33
C PRO A 48 -7.31 -3.53 2.43
N ARG A 49 -7.24 -2.77 1.34
CA ARG A 49 -6.07 -2.72 0.46
C ARG A 49 -5.40 -1.37 0.67
N ARG A 50 -4.13 -1.37 1.02
CA ARG A 50 -3.40 -0.13 1.30
C ARG A 50 -2.28 0.10 0.31
N LEU A 51 -2.27 1.28 -0.28
CA LEU A 51 -1.22 1.74 -1.16
C LEU A 51 -0.37 2.75 -0.41
N TYR A 52 0.77 2.27 0.09
CA TYR A 52 1.78 3.11 0.70
C TYR A 52 2.51 3.88 -0.40
N VAL A 53 2.56 5.21 -0.28
CA VAL A 53 3.20 6.08 -1.27
C VAL A 53 4.11 7.10 -0.59
N PRO A 54 5.21 7.52 -1.24
CA PRO A 54 5.98 8.65 -0.75
C PRO A 54 5.05 9.85 -0.55
N ALA A 55 5.18 10.56 0.58
CA ALA A 55 4.23 11.61 0.95
C ALA A 55 4.08 12.70 -0.12
N LEU A 56 5.15 13.04 -0.85
CA LEU A 56 5.11 14.00 -1.95
C LEU A 56 4.22 13.55 -3.13
N ASP A 57 3.99 12.25 -3.28
CA ASP A 57 3.14 11.65 -4.31
C ASP A 57 1.70 11.42 -3.85
N TYR A 58 1.37 11.71 -2.59
CA TYR A 58 0.08 11.41 -1.98
C TYR A 58 -1.11 11.89 -2.82
N TRP A 59 -1.17 13.18 -3.15
CA TRP A 59 -2.26 13.78 -3.91
C TRP A 59 -2.39 13.18 -5.31
N ARG A 60 -1.26 12.88 -5.94
CA ARG A 60 -1.23 12.26 -7.26
C ARG A 60 -1.79 10.85 -7.20
N ALA A 61 -1.40 10.07 -6.20
CA ALA A 61 -1.90 8.72 -6.00
C ALA A 61 -3.40 8.72 -5.70
N MET A 62 -3.85 9.53 -4.73
CA MET A 62 -5.26 9.69 -4.35
C MET A 62 -6.16 9.99 -5.55
N ASN A 63 -5.70 10.82 -6.49
CA ASN A 63 -6.47 11.17 -7.69
C ASN A 63 -6.38 10.14 -8.82
N SER A 64 -5.46 9.17 -8.73
CA SER A 64 -5.16 8.22 -9.84
C SER A 64 -5.64 6.80 -9.57
N VAL A 65 -5.94 6.45 -8.31
CA VAL A 65 -6.28 5.07 -7.93
C VAL A 65 -7.63 5.02 -7.25
N GLU A 66 -8.35 3.93 -7.47
CA GLU A 66 -9.62 3.63 -6.81
C GLU A 66 -9.51 2.30 -6.06
N GLY A 67 -10.39 2.06 -5.08
CA GLY A 67 -10.51 0.75 -4.41
C GLY A 67 -9.31 0.32 -3.55
N VAL A 68 -8.40 1.25 -3.25
CA VAL A 68 -7.31 1.12 -2.28
C VAL A 68 -7.28 2.38 -1.40
N GLU A 69 -6.95 2.22 -0.13
CA GLU A 69 -6.65 3.31 0.80
C GLU A 69 -5.21 3.78 0.53
N VAL A 70 -5.03 5.05 0.16
CA VAL A 70 -3.69 5.61 -0.08
C VAL A 70 -3.12 6.14 1.23
N VAL A 71 -1.95 5.65 1.61
CA VAL A 71 -1.31 5.98 2.88
C VAL A 71 0.04 6.64 2.60
N PRO A 72 0.23 7.92 2.95
CA PRO A 72 1.50 8.58 2.74
C PRO A 72 2.53 8.15 3.79
N TYR A 73 3.76 7.89 3.35
CA TYR A 73 4.89 7.65 4.23
C TYR A 73 6.07 8.55 3.87
N SER A 74 6.95 8.76 4.84
CA SER A 74 8.19 9.50 4.64
C SER A 74 9.30 8.96 5.54
N THR A 75 10.51 8.92 5.01
CA THR A 75 11.74 8.63 5.77
C THR A 75 12.31 9.87 6.46
N TYR A 76 11.65 11.02 6.31
CA TYR A 76 12.01 12.28 6.94
C TYR A 76 10.74 12.99 7.43
N ARG A 77 10.88 13.83 8.45
CA ARG A 77 9.74 14.61 8.95
C ARG A 77 9.31 15.63 7.89
N ILE A 78 8.03 15.59 7.56
CA ILE A 78 7.34 16.60 6.76
C ILE A 78 6.30 17.23 7.67
N PRO A 79 6.17 18.56 7.78
CA PRO A 79 5.13 19.17 8.61
C PRO A 79 3.74 18.61 8.26
N GLY A 80 3.08 17.94 9.21
CA GLY A 80 1.83 17.19 8.95
C GLY A 80 0.68 18.04 8.39
N ALA A 81 0.72 19.36 8.61
CA ALA A 81 -0.23 20.31 8.03
C ALA A 81 -0.18 20.36 6.48
N TYR A 82 0.89 19.88 5.84
CA TYR A 82 1.07 19.99 4.39
C TYR A 82 0.13 19.08 3.57
N PHE A 83 -0.32 17.98 4.16
CA PHE A 83 -1.16 16.98 3.46
C PHE A 83 -2.57 16.85 4.05
N GLY A 84 -2.83 17.42 5.24
CA GLY A 84 -4.11 17.27 5.92
C GLY A 84 -4.42 15.83 6.34
N VAL A 85 -3.42 14.95 6.30
CA VAL A 85 -3.50 13.53 6.68
C VAL A 85 -2.26 13.13 7.46
N GLU A 86 -2.40 12.09 8.28
CA GLU A 86 -1.28 11.51 9.01
C GLU A 86 -0.29 10.88 8.02
N VAL A 87 1.00 11.22 8.17
CA VAL A 87 2.08 10.64 7.39
C VAL A 87 2.83 9.66 8.30
N ILE A 88 3.04 8.44 7.83
CA ILE A 88 3.86 7.47 8.56
C ILE A 88 5.31 7.93 8.52
N TYR A 89 5.92 8.11 9.70
CA TYR A 89 7.33 8.45 9.85
C TYR A 89 8.12 7.23 10.34
N GLU A 90 9.02 6.76 9.48
CA GLU A 90 10.00 5.68 9.70
C GLU A 90 9.46 4.24 9.90
N ASP A 91 10.26 3.31 9.39
CA ASP A 91 10.05 1.85 9.24
C ASP A 91 8.68 1.40 8.72
N LEU A 92 8.51 1.51 7.39
CA LEU A 92 7.36 0.95 6.67
C LEU A 92 7.16 -0.54 6.95
N ALA A 93 8.23 -1.31 7.18
CA ALA A 93 8.09 -2.74 7.47
C ALA A 93 7.49 -2.96 8.85
N ALA A 94 7.94 -2.21 9.87
CA ALA A 94 7.33 -2.22 11.20
C ALA A 94 5.86 -1.80 11.14
N GLU A 95 5.51 -0.83 10.30
CA GLU A 95 4.13 -0.42 10.09
C GLU A 95 3.26 -1.53 9.52
N VAL A 96 3.70 -2.15 8.44
CA VAL A 96 2.99 -3.26 7.81
C VAL A 96 2.82 -4.40 8.82
N VAL A 97 3.84 -4.73 9.61
CA VAL A 97 3.74 -5.76 10.66
C VAL A 97 2.74 -5.37 11.75
N ARG A 98 2.73 -4.11 12.19
CA ARG A 98 1.78 -3.60 13.19
C ARG A 98 0.35 -3.70 12.70
N GLU A 99 0.12 -3.34 11.44
CA GLU A 99 -1.19 -3.47 10.80
C GLU A 99 -1.64 -4.92 10.73
N LEU A 100 -0.79 -5.82 10.21
CA LEU A 100 -1.13 -7.25 10.08
C LEU A 100 -1.52 -7.86 11.44
N ARG A 101 -0.75 -7.57 12.50
CA ARG A 101 -1.09 -7.98 13.87
C ARG A 101 -2.43 -7.43 14.33
N GLY A 102 -2.76 -6.18 13.99
CA GLY A 102 -4.05 -5.57 14.29
C GLY A 102 -5.23 -6.22 13.56
N LEU A 103 -4.97 -6.85 12.42
CA LEU A 103 -5.95 -7.60 11.63
C LEU A 103 -6.06 -9.07 12.04
N GLY A 104 -5.24 -9.54 12.99
CA GLY A 104 -5.19 -10.94 13.39
C GLY A 104 -4.50 -11.86 12.38
N VAL A 105 -3.64 -11.27 11.52
CA VAL A 105 -2.80 -11.94 10.53
C VAL A 105 -1.37 -12.12 11.06
#